data_AF-A0A7W4P4Q8-F1
#
_entry.id   AF-A0A7W4P4Q8-F1
#
_cell.length_a   1.000
_cell.length_b   1.000
_cell.length_c   1.000
_cell.angle_alpha   90.00
_cell.angle_beta   90.00
_cell.angle_gamma   90.00
#
_symmetry.space_group_name_H-M   'P 1'
#
loop_
_entity.id
_entity.type
_entity.pdbx_description
1 polymer ?
#
loop_
_entity_poly.entity_id
_entity_poly.type
_entity_poly.pdbx_seq_one_letter_code
_entity_poly.pdbx_strand_id
1 'polypeptide(L)' 'MTNYILYRTANYIVQPPSYTDPITGRAVTPPPFVADPAGRVILTQQIGDASSVAVPAGFALAADPAGHYPVGSLYPVPA' A
#
# COMPACT_ATOMS: atom_id res chain seq x y z
N MET A 1 -15.64 -20.53 -0.80
CA MET A 1 -14.94 -19.30 -0.35
C MET A 1 -13.48 -19.45 -0.71
N THR A 2 -12.87 -18.42 -1.28
CA THR A 2 -11.47 -18.42 -1.72
C THR A 2 -10.70 -17.35 -0.96
N ASN A 3 -9.45 -17.64 -0.60
CA ASN A 3 -8.59 -16.63 0.01
C ASN A 3 -8.17 -15.60 -1.03
N TYR A 4 -8.27 -14.31 -0.70
CA TYR A 4 -7.85 -13.22 -1.56
C TYR A 4 -6.92 -12.29 -0.82
N ILE A 5 -5.91 -11.82 -1.54
CA ILE A 5 -5.02 -10.75 -1.11
C ILE A 5 -5.44 -9.44 -1.77
N LEU A 6 -5.44 -8.36 -1.00
CA LEU A 6 -5.45 -6.99 -1.50
C LEU A 6 -4.01 -6.50 -1.55
N TYR A 7 -3.55 -6.09 -2.73
CA TYR A 7 -2.19 -5.61 -2.92
C TYR A 7 -2.16 -4.30 -3.71
N ARG A 8 -1.08 -3.54 -3.54
CA ARG A 8 -0.89 -2.26 -4.20
C ARG A 8 -0.46 -2.44 -5.65
N THR A 9 -1.06 -1.73 -6.59
CA THR A 9 -0.70 -1.79 -8.02
C THR A 9 0.17 -0.63 -8.48
N ALA A 10 0.32 0.41 -7.65
CA ALA A 10 1.15 1.57 -7.93
C ALA A 10 1.89 2.03 -6.66
N ASN A 11 3.05 2.66 -6.82
CA ASN A 11 3.79 3.22 -5.69
C ASN A 11 3.00 4.36 -5.03
N TYR A 12 3.01 4.40 -3.70
CA TYR A 12 2.65 5.60 -2.95
C TYR A 12 3.88 6.46 -2.83
N ILE A 13 3.81 7.67 -3.37
CA ILE A 13 4.90 8.61 -3.31
C ILE A 13 4.47 9.76 -2.43
N VAL A 14 5.30 10.07 -1.44
CA VAL A 14 5.10 11.20 -0.53
C VAL A 14 6.13 12.25 -0.84
N GLN A 15 5.67 13.49 -1.04
CA GLN A 15 6.50 14.68 -1.08
C GLN A 15 6.53 15.28 0.31
N PRO A 16 7.67 15.26 1.03
CA PRO A 16 7.75 15.92 2.33
C PRO A 16 7.52 17.43 2.19
N PRO A 17 6.98 18.09 3.24
CA PRO A 17 6.83 19.53 3.24
C PRO A 17 8.19 20.21 3.16
N SER A 18 8.24 21.33 2.44
CA SER A 18 9.42 22.18 2.43
C SER A 18 9.63 22.84 3.81
N TYR A 19 10.87 23.11 4.17
CA TYR A 19 11.24 23.80 5.40
C TYR A 19 12.33 24.84 5.13
N THR A 20 12.49 25.79 6.05
CA THR A 20 13.62 26.74 6.01
C THR A 20 14.78 26.16 6.80
N ASP A 21 15.92 25.99 6.16
CA ASP A 21 17.15 25.54 6.80
C ASP A 21 17.59 26.57 7.87
N PRO A 22 17.72 26.18 9.14
CA PRO A 22 18.06 27.10 10.22
C PRO A 22 19.51 27.63 10.15
N ILE A 23 20.40 26.96 9.42
CA ILE A 23 21.81 27.36 9.27
C ILE A 23 21.97 28.32 8.09
N THR A 24 21.38 27.98 6.95
CA THR A 24 21.58 28.73 5.69
C THR A 24 20.47 29.72 5.39
N GLY A 25 19.33 29.65 6.08
CA GLY A 25 18.14 30.48 5.85
C GLY A 25 17.42 30.19 4.52
N ARG A 26 17.81 29.13 3.80
CA ARG A 26 17.26 28.79 2.48
C ARG A 26 16.06 27.86 2.59
N ALA A 27 15.13 27.98 1.65
CA ALA A 27 14.07 27.01 1.49
C ALA A 27 14.64 25.69 0.95
N VAL A 28 14.39 24.60 1.67
CA VAL A 28 14.75 23.24 1.29
C VAL A 28 13.47 22.46 1.05
N THR A 29 13.39 21.82 -0.12
CA THR A 29 12.34 20.84 -0.42
C THR A 29 13.00 19.47 -0.48
N PRO A 30 12.72 18.58 0.48
CA PRO A 30 13.26 17.22 0.42
C PRO A 30 12.81 16.50 -0.85
N PRO A 31 13.61 15.56 -1.40
CA PRO A 31 13.16 14.75 -2.51
C PRO A 31 11.96 13.87 -2.09
N PRO A 32 11.04 13.56 -3.01
CA PRO A 32 9.96 12.62 -2.74
C PRO A 32 10.52 11.21 -2.51
N PHE A 33 9.79 10.40 -1.77
CA PHE A 33 10.15 9.00 -1.53
C PHE A 33 8.94 8.07 -1.66
N VAL A 34 9.21 6.78 -1.91
CA VAL A 34 8.17 5.74 -1.97
C VAL A 34 7.84 5.31 -0.54
N ALA A 35 6.68 5.69 -0.04
CA ALA A 35 6.20 5.30 1.28
C ALA A 35 5.58 3.88 1.29
N ASP A 36 5.00 3.45 0.16
CA ASP A 36 4.38 2.14 0.03
C ASP A 36 4.51 1.61 -1.41
N PRO A 37 5.36 0.61 -1.68
CA PRO A 37 5.68 0.17 -3.04
C PRO A 37 4.55 -0.66 -3.68
N ALA A 38 4.49 -0.63 -5.02
CA ALA A 38 3.68 -1.56 -5.79
C ALA A 38 4.08 -3.02 -5.52
N GLY A 39 3.11 -3.94 -5.59
CA GLY A 39 3.27 -5.36 -5.30
C GLY A 39 3.13 -5.72 -3.83
N ARG A 40 3.08 -4.75 -2.92
CA ARG A 40 2.90 -5.03 -1.49
C ARG A 40 1.49 -5.50 -1.18
N VAL A 41 1.38 -6.61 -0.44
CA VAL A 41 0.12 -7.09 0.15
C VAL A 41 -0.20 -6.30 1.42
N ILE A 42 -1.46 -5.89 1.55
CA ILE A 42 -1.97 -5.07 2.65
C ILE A 42 -2.93 -5.85 3.55
N LEU A 43 -3.71 -6.74 2.95
CA LEU A 43 -4.80 -7.44 3.61
C LEU A 43 -4.98 -8.80 2.96
N THR A 44 -5.41 -9.77 3.77
CA THR A 44 -5.86 -11.07 3.28
C THR A 44 -7.22 -11.43 3.87
N GLN A 45 -8.17 -11.85 3.04
CA GLN A 45 -9.52 -12.20 3.48
C GLN A 45 -10.13 -13.31 2.63
N GLN A 46 -10.94 -14.18 3.26
CA GLN A 46 -11.77 -15.13 2.54
C GLN A 46 -12.99 -14.43 1.95
N ILE A 47 -13.16 -14.53 0.64
CA ILE A 47 -14.25 -13.89 -0.10
C ILE A 47 -15.05 -14.99 -0.81
N GLY A 48 -16.38 -14.89 -0.71
CA GLY A 48 -17.30 -15.78 -1.41
C GLY A 48 -17.38 -15.48 -2.90
N ASP A 49 -17.54 -14.20 -3.24
CA ASP A 49 -17.59 -13.67 -4.60
C ASP A 49 -16.85 -12.32 -4.68
N ALA A 50 -15.70 -12.30 -5.38
CA ALA A 50 -14.87 -11.12 -5.52
C ALA A 50 -15.46 -10.07 -6.48
N SER A 51 -16.42 -10.43 -7.34
CA SER A 51 -17.05 -9.50 -8.28
C SER A 51 -17.83 -8.38 -7.58
N SER A 52 -18.27 -8.63 -6.35
CA SER A 52 -19.00 -7.69 -5.50
C SER A 52 -18.10 -6.72 -4.72
N VAL A 53 -16.78 -6.90 -4.77
CA VAL A 53 -15.84 -6.13 -3.94
C VAL A 53 -15.29 -4.94 -4.72
N ALA A 54 -15.66 -3.74 -4.29
CA ALA A 54 -15.07 -2.51 -4.82
C ALA A 54 -13.62 -2.37 -4.35
N VAL A 55 -12.68 -2.36 -5.29
CA VAL A 55 -11.26 -2.16 -5.00
C VAL A 55 -10.90 -0.69 -5.23
N PRO A 56 -10.31 0.00 -4.22
CA PRO A 56 -9.88 1.39 -4.40
C PRO A 56 -8.79 1.53 -5.48
N ALA A 57 -8.69 2.71 -6.06
CA ALA A 57 -7.64 3.02 -7.02
C ALA A 57 -6.25 2.80 -6.41
N GLY A 58 -5.34 2.22 -7.21
CA GLY A 58 -3.99 1.86 -6.75
C GLY A 58 -3.91 0.53 -6.01
N PHE A 59 -5.00 -0.26 -5.98
CA PHE A 59 -5.03 -1.61 -5.43
C PHE A 59 -5.65 -2.61 -6.42
N ALA A 60 -5.41 -3.89 -6.19
CA ALA A 60 -6.05 -5.01 -6.87
C ALA A 60 -6.25 -6.19 -5.92
N LEU A 61 -7.22 -7.03 -6.24
CA LEU A 61 -7.43 -8.32 -5.59
C LEU A 61 -6.82 -9.44 -6.43
N ALA A 62 -6.16 -10.39 -5.77
CA ALA A 62 -5.72 -11.63 -6.38
C ALA A 62 -6.09 -12.81 -5.48
N ALA A 63 -6.45 -13.94 -6.09
CA ALA A 63 -6.69 -15.17 -5.35
C ALA A 63 -5.37 -15.73 -4.82
N ASP A 64 -5.36 -16.19 -3.57
CA ASP A 64 -4.26 -16.90 -2.93
C ASP A 64 -4.68 -18.34 -2.58
N PRO A 65 -4.88 -19.21 -3.58
CA PRO A 65 -5.31 -20.60 -3.35
C PRO A 65 -4.24 -21.44 -2.65
N ALA A 66 -2.98 -21.02 -2.69
CA ALA A 66 -1.87 -21.67 -2.02
C ALA A 66 -1.77 -21.31 -0.52
N GLY A 67 -2.49 -20.28 -0.06
CA GLY A 67 -2.52 -19.87 1.34
C GLY A 67 -1.18 -19.31 1.83
N HIS A 68 -0.44 -18.61 0.97
CA HIS A 68 0.81 -17.96 1.34
C HIS A 68 0.60 -16.86 2.40
N TYR A 69 -0.59 -16.27 2.43
CA TYR A 69 -0.95 -15.26 3.40
C TYR A 69 -2.07 -15.77 4.32
N PRO A 70 -1.90 -15.73 5.65
CA PRO A 70 -2.94 -16.17 6.57
C PRO A 70 -4.21 -15.32 6.46
N VAL A 71 -5.36 -15.97 6.45
CA VAL A 71 -6.68 -15.33 6.36
C VAL A 71 -6.90 -14.38 7.54
N GLY A 72 -7.40 -13.18 7.26
CA GLY A 72 -7.71 -12.16 8.28
C GLY A 72 -6.50 -11.31 8.68
N SER A 73 -5.34 -11.50 8.02
CA SER A 73 -4.13 -10.72 8.32
C SER A 73 -4.17 -9.32 7.72
N LEU A 74 -3.59 -8.37 8.45
CA LEU A 74 -3.31 -7.00 8.01
C LEU A 74 -1.80 -6.77 8.04
N TYR A 75 -1.28 -6.15 6.98
CA TYR A 75 0.15 -5.91 6.80
C TYR A 75 0.41 -4.39 6.78
N PRO A 76 0.62 -3.78 7.95
CA PRO A 76 0.75 -2.33 8.06
C PRO A 76 2.02 -1.83 7.38
N VAL A 77 1.92 -0.66 6.75
CA VAL A 77 3.08 0.08 6.24
C VAL A 77 3.92 0.55 7.44
N PRO A 78 5.27 0.41 7.42
CA PRO A 78 6.11 1.04 8.43
C PRO A 78 5.82 2.54 8.46
N ALA A 79 5.64 3.09 9.65
CA ALA A 79 5.41 4.52 9.85
C ALA A 79 6.62 5.36 9.44
#